data_AF-A0A8J7D4V1-F1
#
_entry.id   AF-A0A8J7D4V1-F1
#
_cell.length_a   1.000
_cell.length_b   1.000
_cell.length_c   1.000
_cell.angle_alpha   90.00
_cell.angle_beta   90.00
_cell.angle_gamma   90.00
#
_symmetry.space_group_name_H-M   'P 1'
#
loop_
_entity.id
_entity.type
_entity.pdbx_description
1 polymer ?
#
loop_
_entity_poly.entity_id
_entity_poly.type
_entity_poly.pdbx_seq_one_letter_code
_entity_poly.pdbx_strand_id
1 'polypeptide(L)'
;MSDKISYDDLLHLFEVTELVNETVIYFDDDPEEYDHYLGYIPKFKGAVNDKPYWIGLCDIDGGCEFKTAKELFEAKVFDGKSIKERWSHVIVWEIGGMCVEDFMTYCDSAKFLSDKHKFDEQ
;
A
#
# COMPACT_ATOMS: atom_id res chain seq x y z
N MET A 1 13.23 -8.88 15.25
CA MET A 1 11.92 -8.20 15.17
C MET A 1 11.93 -7.53 13.81
N SER A 2 11.00 -7.89 12.93
CA SER A 2 10.87 -7.21 11.63
C SER A 2 10.46 -5.76 11.92
N ASP A 3 11.20 -4.79 11.40
CA ASP A 3 10.82 -3.39 11.53
C ASP A 3 9.56 -3.17 10.67
N LYS A 4 8.47 -2.78 11.33
CA LYS A 4 7.20 -2.44 10.70
C LYS A 4 7.46 -1.35 9.64
N ILE A 5 6.96 -1.54 8.42
CA ILE A 5 7.03 -0.53 7.36
C ILE A 5 6.48 0.82 7.88
N SER A 6 7.15 1.93 7.56
CA SER A 6 6.71 3.26 7.99
C SER A 6 5.57 3.79 7.11
N TYR A 7 4.84 4.78 7.63
CA TYR A 7 3.77 5.46 6.87
C TYR A 7 4.31 6.05 5.58
N ASP A 8 5.44 6.77 5.69
CA ASP A 8 6.06 7.46 4.58
C ASP A 8 6.61 6.46 3.55
N ASP A 9 7.17 5.33 3.98
CA ASP A 9 7.63 4.28 3.07
C ASP A 9 6.48 3.64 2.31
N LEU A 10 5.39 3.28 3.00
CA LEU A 10 4.23 2.68 2.34
C LEU A 10 3.58 3.67 1.36
N LEU A 11 3.38 4.93 1.78
CA LEU A 11 2.87 5.97 0.89
C LEU A 11 3.78 6.15 -0.33
N HIS A 12 5.09 6.19 -0.12
CA HIS A 12 6.06 6.31 -1.20
C HIS A 12 6.00 5.13 -2.17
N LEU A 13 5.87 3.89 -1.67
CA LEU A 13 5.67 2.72 -2.53
C LEU A 13 4.44 2.90 -3.42
N PHE A 14 3.33 3.37 -2.88
CA PHE A 14 2.12 3.65 -3.66
C PHE A 14 2.34 4.73 -4.74
N GLU A 15 3.26 5.67 -4.52
CA GLU A 15 3.57 6.71 -5.50
C GLU A 15 4.49 6.23 -6.64
N VAL A 16 5.30 5.19 -6.42
CA VAL A 16 6.42 4.84 -7.32
C VAL A 16 6.33 3.47 -7.99
N THR A 17 5.46 2.57 -7.52
CA THR A 17 5.39 1.22 -8.08
C THR A 17 3.98 0.66 -8.16
N GLU A 18 3.72 -0.15 -9.20
CA GLU A 18 2.46 -0.88 -9.36
C GLU A 18 2.40 -2.16 -8.50
N LEU A 19 3.53 -2.54 -7.88
CA LEU A 19 3.61 -3.75 -7.04
C LEU A 19 2.75 -3.66 -5.76
N VAL A 20 2.29 -2.47 -5.41
CA VAL A 20 1.40 -2.25 -4.26
C VAL A 20 -0.04 -2.71 -4.50
N ASN A 21 -0.40 -3.11 -5.71
CA ASN A 21 -1.73 -3.62 -5.97
C ASN A 21 -2.01 -4.83 -5.06
N GLU A 22 -3.23 -4.92 -4.51
CA GLU A 22 -3.59 -5.98 -3.55
C GLU A 22 -2.72 -5.94 -2.28
N THR A 23 -2.40 -4.74 -1.79
CA THR A 23 -1.87 -4.55 -0.43
C THR A 23 -2.97 -4.85 0.57
N VAL A 24 -2.66 -5.67 1.58
CA VAL A 24 -3.61 -6.05 2.65
C VAL A 24 -3.18 -5.39 3.95
N ILE A 25 -4.11 -4.65 4.55
CA ILE A 25 -3.96 -4.09 5.90
C ILE A 25 -5.11 -4.53 6.79
N TYR A 26 -4.89 -4.52 8.10
CA TYR A 26 -5.96 -4.56 9.09
C TYR A 26 -5.62 -3.59 10.23
N PHE A 27 -6.57 -3.32 11.11
CA PHE A 27 -6.34 -2.51 12.31
C PHE A 27 -6.31 -3.37 13.57
N ASP A 28 -5.25 -3.25 14.37
CA ASP A 28 -5.07 -4.03 15.60
C ASP A 28 -5.99 -3.61 16.76
N ASP A 29 -6.70 -2.49 16.61
CA ASP A 29 -7.74 -2.02 17.52
C ASP A 29 -9.15 -2.41 17.10
N ASP A 30 -9.32 -3.06 15.93
CA ASP A 30 -10.60 -3.57 15.47
C ASP A 30 -10.87 -4.97 16.07
N PRO A 31 -12.04 -5.21 16.70
CA PRO A 31 -12.31 -6.47 17.40
C PRO A 31 -12.25 -7.73 16.53
N GLU A 32 -12.46 -7.57 15.23
CA GLU A 32 -12.50 -8.67 14.26
C GLU A 32 -11.28 -8.67 13.32
N GLU A 33 -10.38 -7.68 13.45
CA GLU A 33 -9.14 -7.53 12.66
C GLU A 33 -9.37 -7.78 11.15
N TYR A 34 -10.44 -7.20 10.59
CA TYR A 34 -10.79 -7.44 9.20
C TYR A 34 -9.76 -6.91 8.22
N ASP A 35 -9.49 -7.72 7.19
CA ASP A 35 -8.66 -7.31 6.06
C ASP A 35 -9.33 -6.20 5.25
N HIS A 36 -8.53 -5.20 4.92
CA HIS A 36 -8.83 -4.15 3.97
C HIS A 36 -7.83 -4.22 2.82
N TYR A 37 -8.33 -4.03 1.60
CA TYR A 37 -7.53 -4.18 0.40
C TYR A 37 -7.28 -2.81 -0.20
N LEU A 38 -6.02 -2.51 -0.49
CA LEU A 38 -5.59 -1.27 -1.11
C LEU A 38 -4.85 -1.62 -2.39
N GLY A 39 -4.85 -0.71 -3.37
CA GLY A 39 -4.02 -0.96 -4.52
C GLY A 39 -3.92 0.17 -5.52
N TYR A 40 -3.16 -0.14 -6.57
CA TYR A 40 -2.96 0.70 -7.73
C TYR A 40 -3.12 -0.16 -8.99
N ILE A 41 -4.05 0.20 -9.86
CA ILE A 41 -4.20 -0.39 -11.18
C ILE A 41 -3.99 0.74 -12.19
N PRO A 42 -2.99 0.67 -13.08
CA PRO A 42 -2.79 1.71 -14.09
C PRO A 42 -3.92 1.67 -15.12
N LYS A 43 -4.21 2.81 -15.76
CA LYS A 43 -5.32 2.94 -16.73
C LYS A 43 -5.31 1.88 -17.83
N PHE A 44 -4.15 1.55 -18.37
CA PHE A 44 -4.03 0.56 -19.44
C PHE A 44 -4.30 -0.88 -18.99
N LYS A 45 -4.32 -1.15 -17.69
CA LYS A 45 -4.66 -2.46 -17.09
C LYS A 45 -6.08 -2.53 -16.52
N GLY A 46 -6.91 -1.51 -16.76
CA GLY A 46 -8.34 -1.57 -16.42
C GLY A 46 -8.80 -0.63 -15.31
N ALA A 47 -8.02 0.38 -14.92
CA ALA A 47 -8.53 1.42 -14.03
C ALA A 47 -9.75 2.12 -14.65
N VAL A 48 -10.85 2.17 -13.91
CA VAL A 48 -12.06 2.86 -14.34
C VAL A 48 -11.91 4.35 -13.97
N ASN A 49 -12.27 5.26 -14.88
CA ASN A 49 -12.39 6.70 -14.60
C ASN A 49 -11.17 7.42 -14.00
N ASP A 50 -10.04 7.49 -14.70
CA ASP A 50 -8.87 8.34 -14.34
C ASP A 50 -8.33 8.23 -12.89
N LYS A 51 -8.78 7.21 -12.14
CA LYS A 51 -8.54 7.02 -10.72
C LYS A 51 -7.91 5.64 -10.51
N PRO A 52 -6.57 5.57 -10.55
CA PRO A 52 -5.89 4.28 -10.53
C PRO A 52 -5.76 3.68 -9.12
N TYR A 53 -5.99 4.46 -8.08
CA TYR A 53 -5.87 4.02 -6.69
C TYR A 53 -7.21 3.57 -6.16
N TRP A 54 -7.25 2.51 -5.37
CA TRP A 54 -8.51 1.95 -4.88
C TRP A 54 -8.40 1.40 -3.45
N ILE A 55 -9.53 1.43 -2.75
CA ILE A 55 -9.75 0.76 -1.46
C ILE A 55 -10.96 -0.15 -1.58
N GLY A 56 -10.81 -1.41 -1.19
CA GLY A 56 -11.87 -2.40 -1.02
C GLY A 56 -12.11 -2.72 0.46
N LEU A 57 -13.30 -3.26 0.74
CA LEU A 57 -13.76 -3.63 2.09
C LEU A 57 -13.65 -2.47 3.10
N CYS A 58 -14.28 -1.35 2.79
CA CYS A 58 -14.28 -0.14 3.64
C CYS A 58 -15.72 0.32 3.90
N ASP A 59 -15.91 1.49 4.52
CA ASP A 59 -17.24 2.06 4.84
C ASP A 59 -18.17 2.21 3.60
N ILE A 60 -17.59 2.21 2.40
CA ILE A 60 -18.31 2.41 1.13
C ILE A 60 -18.59 1.06 0.46
N ASP A 61 -19.86 0.77 0.21
CA ASP A 61 -20.27 -0.44 -0.52
C ASP A 61 -19.64 -0.48 -1.92
N GLY A 62 -19.01 -1.60 -2.26
CA GLY A 62 -18.24 -1.77 -3.49
C GLY A 62 -16.87 -1.07 -3.52
N GLY A 63 -16.46 -0.38 -2.45
CA GLY A 63 -15.16 0.30 -2.34
C GLY A 63 -15.15 1.71 -2.93
N CYS A 64 -13.95 2.29 -3.01
CA CYS A 64 -13.76 3.66 -3.50
C CYS A 64 -12.44 3.84 -4.26
N GLU A 65 -12.43 4.82 -5.17
CA GLU A 65 -11.34 5.07 -6.11
C GLU A 65 -10.83 6.53 -6.04
N PHE A 66 -9.52 6.70 -6.18
CA PHE A 66 -8.78 7.94 -5.97
C PHE A 66 -7.82 8.24 -7.11
N LYS A 67 -7.49 9.53 -7.30
CA LYS A 67 -6.56 9.97 -8.33
C LYS A 67 -5.11 9.91 -7.88
N THR A 68 -4.87 10.01 -6.57
CA THR A 68 -3.51 10.03 -5.99
C THR A 68 -3.41 9.08 -4.80
N ALA A 69 -2.19 8.59 -4.52
CA ALA A 69 -1.90 7.81 -3.32
C ALA A 69 -2.28 8.60 -2.05
N LYS A 70 -1.94 9.90 -1.99
CA LYS A 70 -2.30 10.75 -0.86
C LYS A 70 -3.81 10.80 -0.60
N GLU A 71 -4.63 10.94 -1.65
CA GLU A 71 -6.09 10.91 -1.51
C GLU A 71 -6.57 9.58 -0.91
N LEU A 72 -5.99 8.45 -1.33
CA LEU A 72 -6.28 7.13 -0.75
C LEU A 72 -5.94 7.08 0.75
N PHE A 73 -4.74 7.52 1.14
CA PHE A 73 -4.28 7.44 2.53
C PHE A 73 -4.99 8.40 3.49
N GLU A 74 -5.53 9.51 2.97
CA GLU A 74 -6.27 10.52 3.73
C GLU A 74 -7.80 10.34 3.63
N ALA A 75 -8.28 9.34 2.89
CA ALA A 75 -9.70 9.05 2.75
C ALA A 75 -10.31 8.55 4.07
N LYS A 76 -11.40 9.19 4.51
CA LYS A 76 -12.12 8.84 5.74
C LYS A 76 -13.14 7.74 5.50
N VAL A 77 -12.66 6.52 5.29
CA VAL A 77 -13.47 5.35 4.88
C VAL A 77 -13.29 4.15 5.80
N PHE A 78 -12.72 4.34 6.99
CA PHE A 78 -12.63 3.32 8.04
C PHE A 78 -13.23 3.88 9.32
N ASP A 79 -14.52 3.62 9.56
CA ASP A 79 -15.34 4.23 10.61
C ASP A 79 -15.22 5.76 10.64
N GLY A 80 -15.23 6.39 9.46
CA GLY A 80 -15.09 7.83 9.29
C GLY A 80 -13.68 8.39 9.57
N LYS A 81 -12.68 7.52 9.73
CA LYS A 81 -11.25 7.87 9.84
C LYS A 81 -10.46 7.37 8.64
N SER A 82 -9.27 7.94 8.46
CA SER A 82 -8.32 7.57 7.42
C SER A 82 -7.19 6.66 7.91
N ILE A 83 -6.49 6.02 6.98
CA ILE A 83 -5.25 5.26 7.26
C ILE A 83 -4.25 6.15 8.00
N LYS A 84 -4.10 7.40 7.57
CA LYS A 84 -3.22 8.38 8.21
C LYS A 84 -3.63 8.66 9.67
N GLU A 85 -4.92 8.83 9.93
CA GLU A 85 -5.44 9.08 11.29
C GLU A 85 -5.32 7.84 12.19
N ARG A 86 -5.38 6.64 11.62
CA ARG A 86 -5.30 5.36 12.33
C ARG A 86 -3.93 4.68 12.25
N TRP A 87 -2.89 5.34 11.74
CA TRP A 87 -1.62 4.69 11.39
C TRP A 87 -0.98 3.91 12.55
N SER A 88 -1.15 4.38 13.79
CA SER A 88 -0.67 3.66 14.98
C SER A 88 -1.20 2.24 15.10
N HIS A 89 -2.38 1.97 14.53
CA HIS A 89 -3.09 0.69 14.58
C HIS A 89 -3.01 -0.10 13.27
N VAL A 90 -2.52 0.49 12.18
CA VAL A 90 -2.42 -0.18 10.88
C VAL A 90 -1.38 -1.28 10.95
N ILE A 91 -1.76 -2.51 10.67
CA ILE A 91 -0.84 -3.61 10.39
C ILE A 91 -0.88 -3.87 8.88
N VAL A 92 0.28 -3.81 8.23
CA VAL A 92 0.43 -4.19 6.82
C VAL A 92 0.84 -5.65 6.81
N TRP A 93 -0.04 -6.51 6.30
CA TRP A 93 0.19 -7.95 6.25
C TRP A 93 0.87 -8.37 4.94
N GLU A 94 0.37 -7.84 3.82
CA GLU A 94 0.77 -8.25 2.48
C GLU A 94 0.92 -7.04 1.56
N ILE A 95 1.87 -7.11 0.63
CA ILE A 95 2.01 -6.17 -0.48
C ILE A 95 2.19 -7.00 -1.76
N GLY A 96 1.23 -6.90 -2.68
CA GLY A 96 1.37 -7.51 -4.01
C GLY A 96 1.43 -9.04 -4.02
N GLY A 97 0.66 -9.71 -3.15
CA GLY A 97 0.68 -11.18 -3.06
C GLY A 97 1.84 -11.74 -2.22
N MET A 98 2.61 -10.89 -1.53
CA MET A 98 3.78 -11.27 -0.75
C MET A 98 3.68 -10.70 0.67
N CYS A 99 4.00 -11.50 1.68
CA CYS A 99 4.03 -10.97 3.06
C CYS A 99 5.00 -9.79 3.14
N VAL A 100 4.68 -8.82 4.00
CA VAL A 100 5.41 -7.55 4.05
C VAL A 100 6.91 -7.75 4.29
N GLU A 101 7.31 -8.75 5.07
CA GLU A 101 8.73 -9.03 5.37
C GLU A 101 9.52 -9.48 4.13
N ASP A 102 8.93 -10.38 3.33
CA ASP A 102 9.55 -10.87 2.10
C ASP A 102 9.59 -9.74 1.05
N PHE A 103 8.53 -8.91 1.00
CA PHE A 103 8.47 -7.77 0.09
C PHE A 103 9.57 -6.75 0.39
N MET A 104 9.77 -6.41 1.67
CA MET A 104 10.82 -5.48 2.09
C MET A 104 12.23 -6.05 1.81
N THR A 105 12.42 -7.35 2.04
CA THR A 105 13.68 -8.04 1.70
C THR A 105 13.97 -8.00 0.18
N TYR A 106 12.93 -8.16 -0.64
CA TYR A 106 13.02 -8.01 -2.09
C TYR A 106 13.41 -6.58 -2.48
N CYS A 107 12.76 -5.57 -1.91
CA CYS A 107 13.06 -4.15 -2.18
C CYS A 107 14.51 -3.79 -1.83
N ASP A 108 15.03 -4.25 -0.69
CA ASP A 108 16.40 -3.96 -0.28
C ASP A 108 17.43 -4.67 -1.16
N SER A 109 17.14 -5.91 -1.56
CA SER A 109 17.96 -6.65 -2.53
C SER A 109 17.98 -5.95 -3.89
N ALA A 110 16.84 -5.44 -4.36
CA ALA A 110 16.74 -4.72 -5.63
C ALA A 110 17.51 -3.40 -5.60
N LYS A 111 17.45 -2.64 -4.50
CA LYS A 111 18.26 -1.43 -4.29
C LYS A 111 19.75 -1.75 -4.39
N PHE A 112 20.21 -2.77 -3.66
CA PHE A 112 21.61 -3.21 -3.69
C PHE A 112 22.09 -3.57 -5.10
N LEU A 113 21.28 -4.30 -5.87
CA LEU A 113 21.59 -4.62 -7.27
C LEU A 113 21.63 -3.37 -8.15
N SER A 114 20.71 -2.42 -7.96
CA SER A 114 20.69 -1.18 -8.73
C SER A 114 21.92 -0.31 -8.48
N ASP A 115 22.42 -0.28 -7.24
CA ASP A 115 23.60 0.51 -6.90
C ASP A 115 24.88 -0.16 -7.37
N LYS A 116 24.97 -1.51 -7.29
CA LYS A 116 26.10 -2.25 -7.86
C LYS A 116 26.29 -1.98 -9.36
N HIS A 117 25.22 -1.96 -10.14
CA HIS A 117 25.31 -1.66 -11.58
C HIS A 117 25.84 -0.25 -11.86
N LYS A 118 25.56 0.75 -11.00
CA LYS A 118 26.11 2.11 -11.13
C LYS A 118 27.62 2.18 -10.81
N PHE A 119 28.15 1.23 -10.04
CA PHE A 119 29.59 1.15 -9.73
C PHE A 119 30.37 0.40 -10.81
N ASP A 120 29.77 -0.62 -11.44
CA ASP A 120 30.43 -1.43 -12.48
C ASP A 120 30.50 -0.70 -13.85
N GLU A 121 29.76 0.41 -14.04
CA GLU A 121 29.77 1.25 -15.25
C GLU A 121 30.71 2.48 -15.17
N GLN A 122 31.54 2.61 -14.13
CA GLN A 122 32.55 3.67 -13.96
C GLN A 122 33.98 3.15 -14.15
#